data_AF-A0A6J2CEY5-F1
#
_entry.id   AF-A0A6J2CEY5-F1
#
_cell.length_a   1.000
_cell.length_b   1.000
_cell.length_c   1.000
_cell.angle_alpha   90.00
_cell.angle_beta   90.00
_cell.angle_gamma   90.00
#
_symmetry.space_group_name_H-M   'P 1'
#
loop_
_entity.id
_entity.type
_entity.pdbx_description
1 polymer ?
#
loop_
_entity_poly.entity_id
_entity_poly.type
_entity_poly.pdbx_seq_one_letter_code
_entity_poly.pdbx_strand_id
1 'polypeptide(L)'
;MGRSWGAGSRGRRGLKGRRAQVEFPRRLPSSGAPTFPQSSLQRPCPAPSGDRDGTMMWTRWLALALVAIAWVHAEDELRSKSKICANVFCGAGRECAVTEKGEPTCLCIEQCKPHKRPVCGSNGKTYLNHCELHRDACLTGSKIQVDYDGHCKEKKSISPSASPVVCYQSNRDELRRRIIQWLEAEIVPDGWFSKGSNYSEILDKYFKNVDNGDSRLDSSELLKFVEQNETAINITTYTDQENNKLLRGLCVDALIELSDENADWKLSFQEFLKCLNPTFNPPEKKCALEDETYADGAETEVDCNRCVCACGNWVCTAMTCDGKNQKGAQTQTEEEMTRYVQELQKHQETAEKTKKTSTKEI
;
A
#
# COMPACT_ATOMS: atom_id res chain seq x y z
N MET A 1 -10.85 14.11 -66.02
CA MET A 1 -10.85 15.42 -65.33
C MET A 1 -10.26 15.18 -63.95
N GLY A 2 -9.16 15.74 -63.45
CA GLY A 2 -8.16 16.71 -63.89
C GLY A 2 -7.36 17.08 -62.63
N ARG A 3 -6.02 16.93 -62.69
CA ARG A 3 -4.92 17.64 -61.95
C ARG A 3 -5.09 17.86 -60.43
N SER A 4 -4.29 17.30 -59.52
CA SER A 4 -2.84 17.47 -59.25
C SER A 4 -2.38 18.91 -58.95
N TRP A 5 -1.37 19.00 -58.07
CA TRP A 5 -0.52 20.14 -57.62
C TRP A 5 -1.08 20.97 -56.44
N GLY A 6 -0.32 21.30 -55.39
CA GLY A 6 1.14 21.32 -55.27
C GLY A 6 1.69 21.41 -53.83
N ALA A 7 3.00 21.17 -53.79
CA ALA A 7 3.90 21.28 -52.66
C ALA A 7 4.36 22.73 -52.40
N GLY A 8 4.88 23.00 -51.19
CA GLY A 8 5.60 24.23 -50.82
C GLY A 8 5.82 24.31 -49.31
N SER A 9 6.91 23.79 -48.74
CA SER A 9 8.26 24.36 -48.63
C SER A 9 8.42 25.52 -47.63
N ARG A 10 9.15 25.20 -46.54
CA ARG A 10 10.10 26.01 -45.74
C ARG A 10 9.64 27.35 -45.13
N GLY A 11 9.67 27.37 -43.80
CA GLY A 11 9.81 28.60 -43.01
C GLY A 11 10.40 28.32 -41.63
N ARG A 12 11.73 28.24 -41.53
CA ARG A 12 12.46 28.34 -40.26
C ARG A 12 12.17 29.70 -39.63
N ARG A 13 11.64 29.74 -38.42
CA ARG A 13 11.89 30.83 -37.47
C ARG A 13 12.05 30.23 -36.08
N GLY A 14 13.30 30.16 -35.63
CA GLY A 14 13.61 29.94 -34.23
C GLY A 14 13.22 31.15 -33.42
N LEU A 15 12.65 30.93 -32.25
CA LEU A 15 12.57 31.91 -31.19
C LEU A 15 12.99 31.23 -29.89
N LYS A 16 14.10 31.76 -29.39
CA LYS A 16 14.84 31.42 -28.17
C LYS A 16 13.96 31.51 -26.92
N GLY A 17 14.09 30.48 -26.08
CA GLY A 17 14.46 30.54 -24.66
C GLY A 17 13.87 31.62 -23.75
N ARG A 18 13.22 31.17 -22.67
CA ARG A 18 13.28 31.85 -21.36
C ARG A 18 13.53 30.82 -20.25
N ARG A 19 14.79 30.76 -19.84
CA ARG A 19 15.24 30.26 -18.53
C ARG A 19 14.79 31.29 -17.50
N ALA A 20 14.04 30.88 -16.47
CA ALA A 20 13.93 31.67 -15.25
C ALA A 20 15.25 31.51 -14.49
N GLN A 21 16.06 32.56 -14.57
CA GLN A 21 17.34 32.71 -13.89
C GLN A 21 17.05 33.46 -12.59
N VAL A 22 17.18 32.79 -11.44
CA VAL A 22 17.19 33.48 -10.15
C VAL A 22 18.63 33.92 -9.90
N GLU A 23 18.86 35.23 -10.00
CA GLU A 23 20.14 35.88 -9.81
C GLU A 23 20.55 35.95 -8.33
N PHE A 24 21.81 35.61 -8.10
CA PHE A 24 22.59 35.95 -6.91
C PHE A 24 22.99 37.43 -6.94
N PRO A 25 22.96 38.14 -5.80
CA PRO A 25 23.88 39.23 -5.54
C PRO A 25 25.10 38.76 -4.72
N ARG A 26 26.30 39.12 -5.18
CA ARG A 26 27.59 38.98 -4.47
C ARG A 26 27.78 40.15 -3.48
N ARG A 27 28.30 39.83 -2.27
CA ARG A 27 29.42 40.43 -1.45
C ARG A 27 29.65 41.96 -1.52
N LEU A 28 30.00 42.75 -0.50
CA LEU A 28 30.65 42.69 0.86
C LEU A 28 30.68 44.20 1.36
N PRO A 29 31.30 44.66 2.49
CA PRO A 29 31.87 44.01 3.69
C PRO A 29 31.52 44.66 5.07
N SER A 30 31.89 43.92 6.13
CA SER A 30 32.46 44.30 7.44
C SER A 30 31.95 45.50 8.27
N SER A 31 31.48 45.22 9.49
CA SER A 31 32.14 45.62 10.76
C SER A 31 31.23 45.32 11.96
N GLY A 32 31.80 44.84 13.08
CA GLY A 32 31.15 44.92 14.40
C GLY A 32 31.03 43.59 15.16
N ALA A 33 32.07 43.24 15.93
CA ALA A 33 31.89 42.50 17.19
C ALA A 33 31.15 43.43 18.20
N PRO A 34 30.40 42.92 19.21
CA PRO A 34 31.07 42.29 20.36
C PRO A 34 30.27 41.19 21.12
N THR A 35 31.05 40.39 21.85
CA THR A 35 30.82 39.83 23.20
C THR A 35 29.56 39.01 23.52
N PHE A 36 29.80 37.72 23.79
CA PHE A 36 29.00 36.86 24.67
C PHE A 36 29.38 37.08 26.15
N PRO A 37 28.42 37.02 27.09
CA PRO A 37 28.73 37.07 28.52
C PRO A 37 29.14 35.67 29.02
N GLN A 38 30.36 35.56 29.52
CA GLN A 38 30.77 34.50 30.45
C GLN A 38 30.38 34.94 31.86
N SER A 39 29.47 34.21 32.52
CA SER A 39 29.25 34.31 33.96
C SER A 39 29.99 33.18 34.65
N SER A 40 31.26 33.41 34.94
CA SER A 40 32.08 32.66 35.88
C SER A 40 31.86 33.20 37.30
N LEU A 41 31.21 32.42 38.17
CA LEU A 41 31.25 32.66 39.61
C LEU A 41 32.54 32.01 40.17
N GLN A 42 33.57 32.83 40.35
CA GLN A 42 34.67 32.56 41.28
C GLN A 42 34.18 32.75 42.71
N ARG A 43 34.37 31.74 43.58
CA ARG A 43 34.53 31.96 45.02
C ARG A 43 36.03 32.00 45.35
N PRO A 44 36.48 32.90 46.24
CA PRO A 44 37.89 33.00 46.63
C PRO A 44 38.26 31.99 47.72
N CYS A 45 39.49 31.48 47.66
CA CYS A 45 40.17 30.90 48.81
C CYS A 45 41.18 31.93 49.36
N PRO A 46 41.25 32.18 50.68
CA PRO A 46 42.41 32.76 51.32
C PRO A 46 43.40 31.68 51.79
N ALA A 47 44.60 32.18 52.11
CA ALA A 47 45.91 31.54 52.29
C ALA A 47 46.03 30.57 53.51
N PRO A 48 47.20 29.90 53.70
CA PRO A 48 47.36 28.74 54.57
C PRO A 48 47.70 29.13 56.02
N SER A 49 47.27 28.31 56.96
CA SER A 49 47.80 28.26 58.34
C SER A 49 48.13 26.80 58.66
N GLY A 50 49.39 26.54 58.99
CA GLY A 50 49.84 25.20 59.37
C GLY A 50 49.33 24.81 60.76
N ASP A 51 49.13 23.51 60.95
CA ASP A 51 49.71 22.79 62.08
C ASP A 51 49.70 21.27 61.87
N ARG A 52 50.89 20.69 62.07
CA ARG A 52 51.27 19.38 62.63
C ARG A 52 50.27 18.21 62.53
N ASP A 53 50.63 17.19 61.72
CA ASP A 53 50.78 15.80 62.23
C ASP A 53 51.44 14.85 61.19
N GLY A 54 52.54 14.23 61.63
CA GLY A 54 53.57 13.57 60.83
C GLY A 54 53.39 12.07 60.55
N THR A 55 52.19 11.62 60.16
CA THR A 55 51.95 10.20 59.81
C THR A 55 51.11 9.97 58.55
N MET A 56 50.67 11.03 57.85
CA MET A 56 49.79 10.92 56.66
C MET A 56 50.41 11.44 55.35
N MET A 57 51.73 11.62 55.27
CA MET A 57 52.37 11.97 53.99
C MET A 57 52.67 10.73 53.16
N TRP A 58 53.32 9.71 53.72
CA TRP A 58 53.68 8.50 52.95
C TRP A 58 52.48 7.69 52.46
N THR A 59 51.38 7.61 53.22
CA THR A 59 50.16 6.91 52.78
C THR A 59 49.48 7.61 51.60
N ARG A 60 49.52 8.95 51.55
CA ARG A 60 49.04 9.74 50.41
C ARG A 60 49.93 9.61 49.17
N TRP A 61 51.26 9.61 49.36
CA TRP A 61 52.21 9.37 48.25
C TRP A 61 52.14 7.93 47.72
N LEU A 62 51.96 6.93 48.60
CA LEU A 62 51.72 5.54 48.22
C LEU A 62 50.39 5.36 47.48
N ALA A 63 49.31 6.01 47.95
CA ALA A 63 48.02 5.96 47.26
C ALA A 63 48.08 6.62 45.87
N LEU A 64 48.73 7.78 45.75
CA LEU A 64 48.94 8.44 44.45
C LEU A 64 49.84 7.62 43.53
N ALA A 65 50.89 6.97 44.06
CA ALA A 65 51.74 6.06 43.30
C ALA A 65 50.98 4.82 42.83
N LEU A 66 50.13 4.22 43.67
CA LEU A 66 49.29 3.08 43.30
C LEU A 66 48.24 3.45 42.24
N VAL A 67 47.64 4.64 42.32
CA VAL A 67 46.73 5.16 41.28
C VAL A 67 47.49 5.40 39.98
N ALA A 68 48.70 5.98 40.03
CA ALA A 68 49.53 6.17 38.86
C ALA A 68 49.96 4.83 38.22
N ILE A 69 50.34 3.84 39.03
CA ILE A 69 50.68 2.48 38.57
C ILE A 69 49.46 1.79 37.95
N ALA A 70 48.27 1.93 38.56
CA ALA A 70 47.03 1.39 38.00
C ALA A 70 46.63 2.07 36.68
N TRP A 71 46.81 3.40 36.58
CA TRP A 71 46.61 4.15 35.33
C TRP A 71 47.59 3.70 34.24
N VAL A 72 48.88 3.55 34.56
CA VAL A 72 49.90 3.07 33.61
C VAL A 72 49.59 1.65 33.12
N HIS A 73 49.17 0.73 34.01
CA HIS A 73 48.77 -0.61 33.59
C HIS A 73 47.49 -0.62 32.72
N ALA A 74 46.51 0.23 33.03
CA ALA A 74 45.28 0.36 32.23
C ALA A 74 45.55 0.93 30.82
N GLU A 75 46.48 1.89 30.72
CA GLU A 75 46.92 2.45 29.42
C GLU A 75 47.69 1.42 28.59
N ASP A 76 48.52 0.57 29.21
CA ASP A 76 49.29 -0.45 28.48
C ASP A 76 48.40 -1.59 27.95
N GLU A 77 47.34 -1.95 28.68
CA GLU A 77 46.35 -2.96 28.25
C GLU A 77 45.54 -2.49 27.02
N LEU A 78 45.12 -1.22 27.00
CA LEU A 78 44.38 -0.63 25.88
C LEU A 78 45.26 -0.42 24.65
N ARG A 79 46.54 -0.10 24.87
CA ARG A 79 47.56 0.06 23.83
C ARG A 79 48.01 -1.28 23.22
N SER A 80 47.98 -2.36 24.01
CA SER A 80 48.23 -3.73 23.52
C SER A 80 47.09 -4.25 22.65
N LYS A 81 45.83 -4.07 23.08
CA LYS A 81 44.62 -4.44 22.29
C LYS A 81 44.56 -3.70 20.94
N SER A 82 45.01 -2.45 20.91
CA SER A 82 45.11 -1.65 19.68
C SER A 82 46.13 -2.18 18.67
N LYS A 83 47.25 -2.79 19.09
CA LYS A 83 48.28 -3.33 18.19
C LYS A 83 47.84 -4.61 17.45
N ILE A 84 47.04 -5.46 18.10
CA ILE A 84 46.60 -6.75 17.55
C ILE A 84 45.62 -6.54 16.37
N CYS A 85 44.72 -5.58 16.49
CA CYS A 85 43.77 -5.22 15.44
C CYS A 85 44.31 -4.22 14.40
N ALA A 86 45.57 -3.77 14.52
CA ALA A 86 46.11 -2.69 13.69
C ALA A 86 46.12 -3.00 12.18
N ASN A 87 46.28 -4.27 11.80
CA ASN A 87 46.35 -4.73 10.41
C ASN A 87 45.18 -5.65 10.02
N VAL A 88 44.11 -5.70 10.82
CA VAL A 88 42.95 -6.58 10.58
C VAL A 88 41.84 -5.78 9.92
N PHE A 89 41.50 -6.14 8.68
CA PHE A 89 40.43 -5.52 7.93
C PHE A 89 39.15 -6.36 8.03
N CYS A 90 38.20 -5.89 8.81
CA CYS A 90 36.86 -6.46 8.87
C CYS A 90 35.98 -5.92 7.74
N GLY A 91 35.06 -6.74 7.23
CA GLY A 91 34.09 -6.33 6.21
C GLY A 91 33.11 -5.25 6.70
N ALA A 92 32.31 -4.70 5.79
CA ALA A 92 31.36 -3.64 6.11
C ALA A 92 30.41 -4.03 7.26
N GLY A 93 30.23 -3.15 8.24
CA GLY A 93 29.37 -3.39 9.41
C GLY A 93 30.02 -4.19 10.55
N ARG A 94 31.34 -4.45 10.44
CA ARG A 94 32.11 -5.19 11.45
C ARG A 94 33.31 -4.40 11.95
N GLU A 95 33.67 -4.63 13.20
CA GLU A 95 34.86 -4.07 13.83
C GLU A 95 35.73 -5.18 14.45
N CYS A 96 37.03 -4.93 14.53
CA CYS A 96 37.97 -5.88 15.11
C CYS A 96 37.96 -5.75 16.64
N ALA A 97 37.72 -6.85 17.32
CA ALA A 97 37.80 -6.99 18.77
C ALA A 97 38.79 -8.10 19.13
N VAL A 98 39.52 -7.91 20.22
CA VAL A 98 40.48 -8.91 20.73
C VAL A 98 39.76 -9.81 21.73
N THR A 99 39.84 -11.13 21.52
CA THR A 99 39.27 -12.13 22.43
C THR A 99 40.11 -12.26 23.71
N GLU A 100 39.58 -12.93 24.75
CA GLU A 100 40.30 -13.20 26.00
C GLU A 100 41.63 -13.97 25.78
N LYS A 101 41.74 -14.69 24.65
CA LYS A 101 42.93 -15.44 24.24
C LYS A 101 43.98 -14.58 23.52
N GLY A 102 43.73 -13.29 23.32
CA GLY A 102 44.63 -12.38 22.61
C GLY A 102 44.55 -12.48 21.08
N GLU A 103 43.50 -13.11 20.54
CA GLU A 103 43.32 -13.29 19.08
C GLU A 103 42.36 -12.23 18.50
N PRO A 104 42.61 -11.69 17.29
CA PRO A 104 41.71 -10.75 16.63
C PRO A 104 40.48 -11.44 16.02
N THR A 105 39.28 -10.92 16.31
CA THR A 105 38.00 -11.41 15.76
C THR A 105 37.16 -10.25 15.25
N CYS A 106 36.47 -10.44 14.12
CA CYS A 106 35.56 -9.43 13.57
C CYS A 106 34.13 -9.62 14.10
N LEU A 107 33.67 -8.68 14.93
CA LEU A 107 32.32 -8.65 15.49
C LEU A 107 31.47 -7.59 14.79
N CYS A 108 30.14 -7.70 14.90
CA CYS A 108 29.25 -6.67 14.39
C CYS A 108 29.41 -5.39 15.21
N ILE A 109 29.38 -4.24 14.53
CA ILE A 109 29.48 -2.93 15.20
C ILE A 109 28.32 -2.77 16.19
N GLU A 110 28.61 -2.42 17.44
CA GLU A 110 27.57 -2.26 18.45
C GLU A 110 26.77 -0.96 18.25
N GLN A 111 27.45 0.14 17.95
CA GLN A 111 26.85 1.47 17.78
C GLN A 111 27.46 2.24 16.62
N CYS A 112 26.61 2.77 15.75
CA CYS A 112 27.04 3.65 14.67
C CYS A 112 27.00 5.13 15.09
N LYS A 113 27.84 5.96 14.45
CA LYS A 113 27.80 7.41 14.67
C LYS A 113 26.42 7.96 14.26
N PRO A 114 25.79 8.81 15.09
CA PRO A 114 24.47 9.37 14.78
C PRO A 114 24.59 10.46 13.72
N HIS A 115 24.57 10.07 12.46
CA HIS A 115 24.51 10.99 11.32
C HIS A 115 23.32 10.62 10.44
N LYS A 116 22.63 11.64 9.95
CA LYS A 116 21.41 11.50 9.14
C LYS A 116 21.76 11.61 7.66
N ARG A 117 22.10 10.47 7.07
CA ARG A 117 22.32 10.32 5.62
C ARG A 117 21.59 9.07 5.16
N PRO A 118 20.25 9.15 5.02
CA PRO A 118 19.41 7.99 4.85
C PRO A 118 19.78 7.22 3.58
N VAL A 119 19.68 5.89 3.65
CA VAL A 119 19.88 4.99 2.50
C VAL A 119 18.77 3.96 2.43
N CYS A 120 18.41 3.55 1.21
CA CYS A 120 17.52 2.44 1.00
C CYS A 120 18.31 1.15 0.85
N GLY A 121 17.99 0.15 1.68
CA GLY A 121 18.55 -1.19 1.56
C GLY A 121 17.86 -1.99 0.46
N SER A 122 18.57 -2.99 -0.08
CA SER A 122 18.04 -3.97 -1.05
C SER A 122 16.85 -4.78 -0.51
N ASN A 123 16.65 -4.78 0.80
CA ASN A 123 15.49 -5.35 1.50
C ASN A 123 14.28 -4.40 1.56
N GLY A 124 14.35 -3.20 0.98
CA GLY A 124 13.27 -2.20 1.00
C GLY A 124 13.11 -1.47 2.35
N LYS A 125 14.06 -1.63 3.28
CA LYS A 125 14.07 -0.92 4.57
C LYS A 125 14.96 0.32 4.47
N THR A 126 14.49 1.44 5.02
CA THR A 126 15.29 2.66 5.12
C THR A 126 16.17 2.62 6.36
N TYR A 127 17.46 2.92 6.18
CA TYR A 127 18.44 3.03 7.26
C TYR A 127 18.83 4.48 7.46
N LEU A 128 19.07 4.90 8.71
CA LEU A 128 19.49 6.25 9.06
C LEU A 128 20.80 6.67 8.36
N ASN A 129 21.69 5.69 8.14
CA ASN A 129 22.93 5.82 7.41
C ASN A 129 23.48 4.45 6.95
N HIS A 130 24.57 4.49 6.16
CA HIS A 130 25.27 3.31 5.65
C HIS A 130 25.77 2.37 6.75
N CYS A 131 26.20 2.90 7.90
CA CYS A 131 26.70 2.08 9.01
C CYS A 131 25.57 1.24 9.60
N GLU A 132 24.39 1.83 9.83
CA GLU A 132 23.21 1.11 10.33
C GLU A 132 22.77 0.00 9.38
N LEU A 133 22.84 0.23 8.06
CA LEU A 133 22.52 -0.78 7.06
C LEU A 133 23.46 -1.99 7.18
N HIS A 134 24.77 -1.75 7.22
CA HIS A 134 25.74 -2.84 7.29
C HIS A 134 25.76 -3.53 8.66
N ARG A 135 25.46 -2.79 9.74
CA ARG A 135 25.28 -3.35 11.08
C ARG A 135 24.09 -4.31 11.11
N ASP A 136 22.95 -3.90 10.57
CA ASP A 136 21.76 -4.77 10.46
C ASP A 136 22.07 -6.02 9.61
N ALA A 137 22.78 -5.85 8.48
CA ALA A 137 23.24 -6.96 7.66
C ALA A 137 24.12 -7.96 8.44
N CYS A 138 25.01 -7.45 9.31
CA CYS A 138 25.86 -8.28 10.15
C CYS A 138 25.05 -9.03 11.22
N LEU A 139 24.18 -8.33 11.94
CA LEU A 139 23.40 -8.89 13.05
C LEU A 139 22.39 -9.94 12.57
N THR A 140 21.77 -9.71 11.41
CA THR A 140 20.76 -10.61 10.83
C THR A 140 21.35 -11.71 9.98
N GLY A 141 22.66 -11.70 9.72
CA GLY A 141 23.31 -12.61 8.78
C GLY A 141 22.81 -12.48 7.33
N SER A 142 22.12 -11.39 7.00
CA SER A 142 21.50 -11.17 5.70
C SER A 142 22.38 -10.31 4.80
N LYS A 143 22.43 -10.62 3.49
CA LYS A 143 23.17 -9.82 2.51
C LYS A 143 22.34 -8.60 2.09
N ILE A 144 22.52 -7.49 2.81
CA ILE A 144 21.85 -6.21 2.54
C ILE A 144 22.84 -5.27 1.83
N GLN A 145 22.49 -4.82 0.63
CA GLN A 145 23.26 -3.82 -0.11
C GLN A 145 22.49 -2.50 -0.18
N VAL A 146 23.19 -1.41 -0.46
CA VAL A 146 22.54 -0.13 -0.77
C VAL A 146 21.91 -0.25 -2.15
N ASP A 147 20.61 0.04 -2.25
CA ASP A 147 19.90 0.14 -3.52
C ASP A 147 20.07 1.56 -4.10
N TYR A 148 19.73 2.59 -3.30
CA TYR A 148 19.98 3.99 -3.63
C TYR A 148 20.08 4.87 -2.39
N ASP A 149 20.74 6.03 -2.56
CA ASP A 149 20.82 7.07 -1.54
C ASP A 149 19.45 7.73 -1.31
N GLY A 150 19.12 7.99 -0.05
CA GLY A 150 17.82 8.54 0.36
C GLY A 150 16.96 7.55 1.13
N HIS A 151 15.76 7.98 1.50
CA HIS A 151 14.77 7.07 2.07
C HIS A 151 14.28 6.12 0.99
N CYS A 152 13.98 4.87 1.35
CA CYS A 152 13.25 4.01 0.43
C CYS A 152 11.97 4.73 0.04
N LYS A 153 11.73 4.83 -1.27
CA LYS A 153 10.41 5.06 -1.82
C LYS A 153 9.52 4.02 -1.17
N GLU A 154 8.50 4.49 -0.46
CA GLU A 154 7.46 3.61 0.05
C GLU A 154 7.04 2.72 -1.12
N LYS A 155 7.31 1.41 -1.02
CA LYS A 155 6.40 0.47 -1.66
C LYS A 155 5.09 0.84 -1.03
N LYS A 156 4.13 1.34 -1.81
CA LYS A 156 2.77 1.63 -1.34
C LYS A 156 2.23 0.33 -0.73
N SER A 157 2.53 0.08 0.54
CA SER A 157 1.67 -0.65 1.42
C SER A 157 0.39 0.15 1.39
N ILE A 158 -0.63 -0.45 0.77
CA ILE A 158 -1.95 0.11 0.50
C ILE A 158 -2.34 1.04 1.65
N SER A 159 -2.20 2.34 1.42
CA SER A 159 -2.69 3.35 2.34
C SER A 159 -4.21 3.32 2.31
N PRO A 160 -4.91 3.60 3.43
CA PRO A 160 -6.36 3.69 3.53
C PRO A 160 -6.91 4.94 2.79
N SER A 161 -6.68 4.99 1.49
CA SER A 161 -7.24 5.90 0.48
C SER A 161 -7.09 5.25 -0.91
N ALA A 162 -7.31 3.93 -0.97
CA ALA A 162 -7.53 3.25 -2.25
C ALA A 162 -9.02 3.39 -2.56
N SER A 163 -9.36 3.96 -3.72
CA SER A 163 -10.74 3.87 -4.21
C SER A 163 -11.16 2.39 -4.26
N PRO A 164 -12.40 2.06 -3.87
CA PRO A 164 -12.86 0.68 -3.86
C PRO A 164 -12.81 0.09 -5.27
N VAL A 165 -12.56 -1.21 -5.36
CA VAL A 165 -12.71 -1.94 -6.63
C VAL A 165 -14.19 -2.02 -6.92
N VAL A 166 -14.61 -1.46 -8.05
CA VAL A 166 -16.01 -1.40 -8.48
C VAL A 166 -16.16 -1.83 -9.93
N CYS A 167 -17.32 -2.38 -10.28
CA CYS A 167 -17.70 -2.62 -11.67
C CYS A 167 -18.49 -1.42 -12.21
N TYR A 168 -17.83 -0.57 -13.00
CA TYR A 168 -18.52 0.49 -13.72
C TYR A 168 -19.45 -0.08 -14.78
N GLN A 169 -20.44 0.72 -15.19
CA GLN A 169 -21.35 0.34 -16.26
C GLN A 169 -20.60 -0.06 -17.54
N SER A 170 -19.54 0.68 -17.88
CA SER A 170 -18.68 0.35 -19.02
C SER A 170 -18.00 -1.02 -18.90
N ASN A 171 -17.61 -1.44 -17.70
CA ASN A 171 -16.99 -2.74 -17.47
C ASN A 171 -18.00 -3.89 -17.57
N ARG A 172 -19.20 -3.70 -17.00
CA ARG A 172 -20.30 -4.67 -17.12
C ARG A 172 -20.69 -4.87 -18.59
N ASP A 173 -20.86 -3.78 -19.32
CA ASP A 173 -21.29 -3.81 -20.73
C ASP A 173 -20.19 -4.40 -21.62
N GLU A 174 -18.92 -4.12 -21.33
CA GLU A 174 -17.76 -4.74 -21.95
C GLU A 174 -17.70 -6.25 -21.70
N LEU A 175 -17.98 -6.69 -20.46
CA LEU A 175 -18.00 -8.11 -20.09
C LEU A 175 -19.04 -8.85 -20.91
N ARG A 176 -20.27 -8.31 -20.89
CA ARG A 176 -21.40 -8.82 -21.66
C ARG A 176 -21.07 -8.92 -23.14
N ARG A 177 -20.51 -7.86 -23.72
CA ARG A 177 -20.15 -7.81 -25.14
C ARG A 177 -19.14 -8.89 -25.51
N ARG A 178 -18.14 -9.15 -24.66
CA ARG A 178 -17.14 -10.21 -24.90
C ARG A 178 -17.73 -11.61 -24.81
N ILE A 179 -18.63 -11.85 -23.85
CA ILE A 179 -19.35 -13.11 -23.73
C ILE A 179 -20.16 -13.37 -25.00
N ILE A 180 -20.94 -12.38 -25.46
CA ILE A 180 -21.76 -12.49 -26.67
C ILE A 180 -20.88 -12.78 -27.88
N GLN A 181 -19.78 -12.04 -28.06
CA GLN A 181 -18.85 -12.28 -29.18
C GLN A 181 -18.23 -13.67 -29.17
N TRP A 182 -17.89 -14.19 -27.98
CA TRP A 182 -17.40 -15.56 -27.85
C TRP A 182 -18.47 -16.58 -28.23
N LEU A 183 -19.70 -16.42 -27.73
CA LEU A 183 -20.81 -17.32 -28.06
C LEU A 183 -21.19 -17.28 -29.54
N GLU A 184 -21.20 -16.09 -30.16
CA GLU A 184 -21.45 -15.91 -31.58
C GLU A 184 -20.38 -16.61 -32.45
N ALA A 185 -19.12 -16.62 -32.00
CA ALA A 185 -18.04 -17.33 -32.69
C ALA A 185 -18.19 -18.86 -32.63
N GLU A 186 -18.99 -19.40 -31.72
CA GLU A 186 -19.29 -20.82 -31.63
C GLU A 186 -20.49 -21.27 -32.46
N ILE A 187 -21.26 -20.32 -33.01
CA ILE A 187 -22.39 -20.63 -33.89
C ILE A 187 -21.86 -21.26 -35.18
N VAL A 188 -22.30 -22.48 -35.47
CA VAL A 188 -22.01 -23.13 -36.76
C VAL A 188 -23.03 -22.59 -37.77
N PRO A 189 -22.60 -21.91 -38.85
CA PRO A 189 -23.52 -21.43 -39.86
C PRO A 189 -24.23 -22.60 -40.55
N ASP A 190 -25.49 -22.39 -40.95
CA ASP A 190 -26.29 -23.39 -41.66
C ASP A 190 -25.53 -23.91 -42.89
N GLY A 191 -25.18 -25.19 -42.85
CA GLY A 191 -24.46 -25.87 -43.92
C GLY A 191 -25.42 -26.65 -44.82
N TRP A 192 -24.99 -26.95 -46.05
CA TRP A 192 -25.77 -27.78 -46.98
C TRP A 192 -26.05 -29.20 -46.44
N PHE A 193 -25.28 -29.66 -45.45
CA PHE A 193 -25.37 -31.00 -44.86
C PHE A 193 -25.80 -31.03 -43.38
N SER A 194 -26.01 -29.88 -42.72
CA SER A 194 -26.42 -29.84 -41.31
C SER A 194 -27.16 -28.54 -41.01
N LYS A 195 -28.24 -28.62 -40.22
CA LYS A 195 -28.81 -27.42 -39.58
C LYS A 195 -27.74 -26.83 -38.68
N GLY A 196 -27.44 -25.55 -38.87
CA GLY A 196 -26.61 -24.77 -37.97
C GLY A 196 -27.27 -24.67 -36.60
N SER A 197 -26.44 -24.45 -35.59
CA SER A 197 -26.92 -24.21 -34.23
C SER A 197 -27.45 -22.79 -34.11
N ASN A 198 -28.61 -22.59 -33.49
CA ASN A 198 -29.09 -21.24 -33.18
C ASN A 198 -28.43 -20.72 -31.89
N TYR A 199 -28.31 -19.41 -31.73
CA TYR A 199 -27.80 -18.77 -30.50
C TYR A 199 -28.49 -19.28 -29.23
N SER A 200 -29.81 -19.50 -29.28
CA SER A 200 -30.57 -20.04 -28.14
C SER A 200 -30.16 -21.47 -27.76
N GLU A 201 -29.74 -22.29 -28.71
CA GLU A 201 -29.33 -23.69 -28.47
C GLU A 201 -27.92 -23.75 -27.87
N ILE A 202 -27.03 -22.87 -28.34
CA ILE A 202 -25.68 -22.72 -27.76
C ILE A 202 -25.79 -22.23 -26.31
N LEU A 203 -26.64 -21.24 -26.04
CA LEU A 203 -26.87 -20.75 -24.69
C LEU A 203 -27.47 -21.83 -23.76
N ASP A 204 -28.46 -22.60 -24.22
CA ASP A 204 -29.06 -23.69 -23.43
C ASP A 204 -28.02 -24.77 -23.07
N LYS A 205 -27.12 -25.10 -24.01
CA LYS A 205 -26.00 -26.02 -23.75
C LYS A 205 -25.09 -25.50 -22.64
N TYR A 206 -24.71 -24.22 -22.68
CA TYR A 206 -23.85 -23.63 -21.64
C TYR A 206 -24.55 -23.50 -20.30
N PHE A 207 -25.81 -23.08 -20.30
CA PHE A 207 -26.65 -23.00 -19.11
C PHE A 207 -26.65 -24.35 -18.37
N LYS A 208 -26.94 -25.44 -19.08
CA LYS A 208 -26.97 -26.80 -18.51
C LYS A 208 -25.61 -27.35 -18.07
N ASN A 209 -24.52 -26.91 -18.70
CA ASN A 209 -23.17 -27.37 -18.34
C ASN A 209 -22.68 -26.74 -17.03
N VAL A 210 -23.17 -25.55 -16.71
CA VAL A 210 -22.70 -24.72 -15.59
C VAL A 210 -23.62 -24.86 -14.38
N ASP A 211 -24.93 -25.02 -14.62
CA ASP A 211 -25.96 -25.28 -13.60
C ASP A 211 -25.63 -26.55 -12.78
N ASN A 212 -25.69 -26.43 -11.45
CA ASN A 212 -25.49 -27.55 -10.53
C ASN A 212 -26.70 -28.49 -10.40
N GLY A 213 -27.77 -28.23 -11.16
CA GLY A 213 -28.99 -29.04 -11.22
C GLY A 213 -30.20 -28.37 -10.55
N ASP A 214 -30.11 -27.09 -10.19
CA ASP A 214 -31.22 -26.31 -9.65
C ASP A 214 -31.98 -25.52 -10.74
N SER A 215 -31.58 -25.69 -12.02
CA SER A 215 -32.17 -25.04 -13.20
C SER A 215 -32.11 -23.51 -13.14
N ARG A 216 -31.15 -22.98 -12.38
CA ARG A 216 -30.89 -21.57 -12.21
C ARG A 216 -29.38 -21.35 -12.25
N LEU A 217 -28.96 -20.11 -12.43
CA LEU A 217 -27.55 -19.74 -12.36
C LEU A 217 -27.35 -18.68 -11.28
N ASP A 218 -26.55 -19.01 -10.28
CA ASP A 218 -26.09 -18.07 -9.27
C ASP A 218 -24.80 -17.34 -9.69
N SER A 219 -24.37 -16.37 -8.87
CA SER A 219 -23.13 -15.60 -9.08
C SER A 219 -21.89 -16.47 -9.25
N SER A 220 -21.78 -17.57 -8.50
CA SER A 220 -20.62 -18.45 -8.55
C SER A 220 -20.60 -19.29 -9.83
N GLU A 221 -21.75 -19.76 -10.26
CA GLU A 221 -21.95 -20.51 -11.50
C GLU A 221 -21.69 -19.63 -12.72
N LEU A 222 -22.30 -18.46 -12.77
CA LEU A 222 -22.09 -17.53 -13.88
C LEU A 222 -20.64 -17.01 -13.91
N LEU A 223 -19.99 -16.85 -12.77
CA LEU A 223 -18.56 -16.51 -12.71
C LEU A 223 -17.69 -17.64 -13.28
N LYS A 224 -17.99 -18.91 -12.98
CA LYS A 224 -17.28 -20.05 -13.58
C LYS A 224 -17.44 -20.11 -15.09
N PHE A 225 -18.64 -19.79 -15.60
CA PHE A 225 -18.89 -19.67 -17.04
C PHE A 225 -17.98 -18.61 -17.69
N VAL A 226 -17.86 -17.44 -17.05
CA VAL A 226 -16.97 -16.35 -17.50
C VAL A 226 -15.49 -16.74 -17.42
N GLU A 227 -15.10 -17.50 -16.40
CA GLU A 227 -13.71 -17.97 -16.23
C GLU A 227 -13.34 -19.12 -17.18
N GLN A 228 -14.31 -19.85 -17.76
CA GLN A 228 -14.05 -20.99 -18.64
C GLN A 228 -13.22 -20.62 -19.89
N ASN A 229 -13.39 -19.40 -20.40
CA ASN A 229 -12.61 -18.86 -21.51
C ASN A 229 -11.98 -17.52 -21.15
N GLU A 230 -11.08 -17.55 -20.16
CA GLU A 230 -10.39 -16.35 -19.67
C GLU A 230 -9.77 -15.53 -20.81
N THR A 231 -9.22 -16.18 -21.85
CA THR A 231 -8.56 -15.47 -22.95
C THR A 231 -9.50 -14.61 -23.79
N ALA A 232 -10.77 -15.01 -23.96
CA ALA A 232 -11.75 -14.27 -24.74
C ALA A 232 -12.47 -13.19 -23.89
N ILE A 233 -12.64 -13.45 -22.59
CA ILE A 233 -13.54 -12.67 -21.71
C ILE A 233 -12.76 -11.75 -20.74
N ASN A 234 -11.42 -11.74 -20.77
CA ASN A 234 -10.60 -10.97 -19.81
C ASN A 234 -10.83 -9.45 -19.86
N ILE A 235 -11.29 -8.88 -18.76
CA ILE A 235 -11.26 -7.44 -18.49
C ILE A 235 -10.09 -7.15 -17.56
N THR A 236 -9.11 -6.41 -18.07
CA THR A 236 -7.93 -5.97 -17.31
C THR A 236 -7.99 -4.45 -17.12
N THR A 237 -8.63 -4.02 -16.04
CA THR A 237 -8.67 -2.61 -15.65
C THR A 237 -7.58 -2.29 -14.64
N TYR A 238 -7.26 -3.24 -13.77
CA TYR A 238 -6.29 -3.08 -12.70
C TYR A 238 -4.96 -3.76 -13.04
N THR A 239 -3.86 -3.30 -12.45
CA THR A 239 -2.55 -3.95 -12.58
C THR A 239 -2.47 -5.24 -11.78
N ASP A 240 -3.27 -5.36 -10.71
CA ASP A 240 -3.24 -6.51 -9.80
C ASP A 240 -4.24 -7.57 -10.25
N GLN A 241 -3.78 -8.82 -10.33
CA GLN A 241 -4.61 -9.94 -10.78
C GLN A 241 -5.79 -10.22 -9.83
N GLU A 242 -5.61 -10.04 -8.52
CA GLU A 242 -6.67 -10.21 -7.51
C GLU A 242 -7.78 -9.17 -7.69
N ASN A 243 -7.43 -7.90 -7.93
CA ASN A 243 -8.41 -6.83 -8.19
C ASN A 243 -9.18 -7.08 -9.49
N ASN A 244 -8.54 -7.63 -10.52
CA ASN A 244 -9.24 -8.03 -11.75
C ASN A 244 -10.19 -9.21 -11.52
N LYS A 245 -9.82 -10.18 -10.66
CA LYS A 245 -10.73 -11.28 -10.28
C LYS A 245 -11.95 -10.75 -9.54
N LEU A 246 -11.74 -9.84 -8.58
CA LEU A 246 -12.82 -9.18 -7.86
C LEU A 246 -13.72 -8.37 -8.80
N LEU A 247 -13.14 -7.60 -9.72
CA LEU A 247 -13.87 -6.86 -10.75
C LEU A 247 -14.78 -7.79 -11.58
N ARG A 248 -14.27 -8.95 -12.01
CA ARG A 248 -15.07 -9.93 -12.76
C ARG A 248 -16.29 -10.39 -11.96
N GLY A 249 -16.10 -10.73 -10.68
CA GLY A 249 -17.20 -11.10 -9.77
C GLY A 249 -18.25 -9.99 -9.66
N LEU A 250 -17.82 -8.76 -9.38
CA LEU A 250 -18.72 -7.60 -9.26
C LEU A 250 -19.50 -7.33 -10.56
N CYS A 251 -18.85 -7.51 -11.72
CA CYS A 251 -19.54 -7.34 -13.00
C CYS A 251 -20.51 -8.48 -13.31
N VAL A 252 -20.21 -9.71 -12.87
CA VAL A 252 -21.15 -10.85 -12.95
C VAL A 252 -22.39 -10.58 -12.11
N ASP A 253 -22.21 -10.13 -10.87
CA ASP A 253 -23.33 -9.75 -10.00
C ASP A 253 -24.19 -8.64 -10.63
N ALA A 254 -23.54 -7.62 -11.21
CA ALA A 254 -24.23 -6.53 -11.90
C ALA A 254 -24.98 -7.02 -13.17
N LEU A 255 -24.55 -8.10 -13.81
CA LEU A 255 -25.27 -8.72 -14.95
C LEU A 255 -26.50 -9.51 -14.49
N ILE A 256 -26.39 -10.21 -13.35
CA ILE A 256 -27.52 -10.90 -12.73
C ILE A 256 -28.60 -9.89 -12.38
N GLU A 257 -28.24 -8.84 -11.61
CA GLU A 257 -29.17 -7.79 -11.19
C GLU A 257 -29.80 -6.98 -12.34
N LEU A 258 -29.20 -7.02 -13.53
CA LEU A 258 -29.74 -6.37 -14.73
C LEU A 258 -30.90 -7.15 -15.34
N SER A 259 -30.86 -8.48 -15.24
CA SER A 259 -31.73 -9.40 -16.00
C SER A 259 -32.66 -10.20 -15.12
N ASP A 260 -32.39 -10.24 -13.81
CA ASP A 260 -33.24 -10.81 -12.78
C ASP A 260 -34.52 -9.98 -12.63
N GLU A 261 -35.63 -10.50 -13.18
CA GLU A 261 -36.92 -9.81 -13.18
C GLU A 261 -37.69 -10.04 -11.89
N ASN A 262 -37.44 -11.17 -11.20
CA ASN A 262 -38.17 -11.57 -10.01
C ASN A 262 -37.42 -11.23 -8.70
N ALA A 263 -36.21 -10.68 -8.80
CA ALA A 263 -35.34 -10.26 -7.71
C ALA A 263 -34.93 -11.42 -6.77
N ASP A 264 -34.76 -12.63 -7.31
CA ASP A 264 -34.33 -13.81 -6.55
C ASP A 264 -32.80 -14.05 -6.56
N TRP A 265 -32.05 -13.12 -7.17
CA TRP A 265 -30.58 -13.11 -7.30
C TRP A 265 -30.02 -14.30 -8.07
N LYS A 266 -30.85 -14.99 -8.83
CA LYS A 266 -30.46 -16.08 -9.72
C LYS A 266 -31.05 -15.82 -11.10
N LEU A 267 -30.44 -16.44 -12.12
CA LEU A 267 -30.96 -16.36 -13.49
C LEU A 267 -31.64 -17.66 -13.86
N SER A 268 -32.93 -17.60 -14.15
CA SER A 268 -33.59 -18.63 -14.96
C SER A 268 -33.03 -18.61 -16.39
N PHE A 269 -33.27 -19.68 -17.15
CA PHE A 269 -32.83 -19.74 -18.54
C PHE A 269 -33.38 -18.58 -19.40
N GLN A 270 -34.60 -18.12 -19.14
CA GLN A 270 -35.20 -17.00 -19.87
C GLN A 270 -34.50 -15.68 -19.56
N GLU A 271 -34.15 -15.44 -18.30
CA GLU A 271 -33.42 -14.24 -17.87
C GLU A 271 -31.97 -14.28 -18.38
N PHE A 272 -31.34 -15.46 -18.38
CA PHE A 272 -30.02 -15.66 -18.98
C PHE A 272 -30.02 -15.40 -20.49
N LEU A 273 -31.03 -15.90 -21.21
CA LEU A 273 -31.23 -15.65 -22.64
C LEU A 273 -31.41 -14.16 -22.93
N LYS A 274 -32.21 -13.46 -22.10
CA LYS A 274 -32.41 -12.01 -22.22
C LYS A 274 -31.11 -11.24 -21.94
N CYS A 275 -30.39 -11.62 -20.88
CA CYS A 275 -29.12 -11.03 -20.47
C CYS A 275 -28.12 -11.01 -21.63
N LEU A 276 -27.92 -12.15 -22.29
CA LEU A 276 -26.94 -12.32 -23.35
C LEU A 276 -27.51 -12.12 -24.76
N ASN A 277 -28.70 -11.55 -24.93
CA ASN A 277 -29.25 -11.29 -26.25
C ASN A 277 -28.46 -10.16 -26.97
N PRO A 278 -27.87 -10.37 -28.16
CA PRO A 278 -27.08 -9.35 -28.86
C PRO A 278 -27.83 -8.02 -29.12
N THR A 279 -29.16 -8.09 -29.24
CA THR A 279 -30.01 -6.91 -29.49
C THR A 279 -30.41 -6.16 -28.22
N PHE A 280 -30.22 -6.76 -27.04
CA PHE A 280 -30.54 -6.12 -25.77
C PHE A 280 -29.49 -5.07 -25.42
N ASN A 281 -29.96 -3.85 -25.17
CA ASN A 281 -29.13 -2.74 -24.71
C ASN A 281 -29.41 -2.49 -23.21
N PRO A 282 -28.44 -2.77 -22.32
CA PRO A 282 -28.57 -2.54 -20.89
C PRO A 282 -28.98 -1.08 -20.58
N PRO A 283 -30.03 -0.83 -19.78
CA PRO A 283 -30.33 0.51 -19.30
C PRO A 283 -29.22 1.06 -18.39
N GLU A 284 -29.07 2.38 -18.39
CA GLU A 284 -28.25 3.09 -17.41
C GLU A 284 -28.94 3.11 -16.05
N LYS A 285 -28.22 2.71 -15.00
CA LYS A 285 -28.67 2.79 -13.61
C LYS A 285 -27.90 3.90 -12.89
N LYS A 286 -28.62 4.76 -12.16
CA LYS A 286 -28.06 5.85 -11.36
C LYS A 286 -28.16 5.49 -9.88
N CYS A 287 -27.19 5.90 -9.08
CA CYS A 287 -27.26 5.71 -7.64
C CYS A 287 -28.12 6.82 -7.03
N ALA A 288 -28.99 6.45 -6.09
CA ALA A 288 -29.73 7.42 -5.28
C ALA A 288 -28.98 7.67 -3.97
N LEU A 289 -28.83 8.92 -3.57
CA LEU A 289 -28.34 9.30 -2.25
C LEU A 289 -29.21 10.47 -1.76
N GLU A 290 -29.91 10.26 -0.65
CA GLU A 290 -30.93 11.19 -0.15
C GLU A 290 -31.98 11.49 -1.25
N ASP A 291 -32.16 12.76 -1.63
CA ASP A 291 -33.12 13.19 -2.65
C ASP A 291 -32.48 13.41 -4.03
N GLU A 292 -31.21 13.04 -4.21
CA GLU A 292 -30.45 13.26 -5.44
C GLU A 292 -30.05 11.96 -6.15
N THR A 293 -29.89 12.05 -7.47
CA THR A 293 -29.43 10.92 -8.31
C THR A 293 -28.06 11.20 -8.92
N TYR A 294 -27.17 10.23 -8.82
CA TYR A 294 -25.77 10.33 -9.22
C TYR A 294 -25.47 9.38 -10.38
N ALA A 295 -24.63 9.86 -11.30
CA ALA A 295 -24.17 9.05 -12.43
C ALA A 295 -23.11 8.03 -11.99
N ASP A 296 -22.93 6.99 -12.82
CA ASP A 296 -21.85 6.02 -12.67
C ASP A 296 -20.48 6.74 -12.59
N GLY A 297 -19.66 6.36 -11.62
CA GLY A 297 -18.38 7.00 -11.32
C GLY A 297 -18.45 8.21 -10.38
N ALA A 298 -19.64 8.63 -9.94
CA ALA A 298 -19.74 9.65 -8.90
C ALA A 298 -19.12 9.16 -7.59
N GLU A 299 -18.40 10.04 -6.91
CA GLU A 299 -17.75 9.74 -5.63
C GLU A 299 -18.41 10.54 -4.50
N THR A 300 -18.53 9.93 -3.33
CA THR A 300 -18.94 10.58 -2.09
C THR A 300 -18.10 10.03 -0.93
N GLU A 301 -18.17 10.69 0.22
CA GLU A 301 -17.46 10.28 1.43
C GLU A 301 -18.47 10.15 2.56
N VAL A 302 -18.52 8.96 3.17
CA VAL A 302 -19.35 8.67 4.34
C VAL A 302 -18.40 8.36 5.48
N ASP A 303 -18.37 9.24 6.48
CA ASP A 303 -17.38 9.26 7.57
C ASP A 303 -15.94 9.35 7.05
N CYS A 304 -15.18 8.26 7.09
CA CYS A 304 -13.83 8.13 6.55
C CYS A 304 -13.76 7.19 5.34
N ASN A 305 -14.91 6.66 4.92
CA ASN A 305 -15.00 5.69 3.86
C ASN A 305 -15.32 6.38 2.54
N ARG A 306 -14.53 6.07 1.51
CA ARG A 306 -14.78 6.56 0.15
C ARG A 306 -15.78 5.65 -0.52
N CYS A 307 -16.85 6.24 -1.04
CA CYS A 307 -17.91 5.54 -1.75
C CYS A 307 -17.93 5.96 -3.22
N VAL A 308 -18.14 4.99 -4.10
CA VAL A 308 -18.24 5.19 -5.56
C VAL A 308 -19.56 4.62 -6.04
N CYS A 309 -20.30 5.40 -6.83
CA CYS A 309 -21.47 4.94 -7.54
C CYS A 309 -21.04 4.07 -8.72
N ALA A 310 -21.48 2.81 -8.75
CA ALA A 310 -21.12 1.86 -9.80
C ALA A 310 -22.31 0.95 -10.13
N CYS A 311 -22.71 0.91 -11.40
CA CYS A 311 -23.86 0.15 -11.90
C CYS A 311 -25.18 0.41 -11.16
N GLY A 312 -25.36 1.60 -10.57
CA GLY A 312 -26.56 1.97 -9.80
C GLY A 312 -26.47 1.71 -8.30
N ASN A 313 -25.36 1.15 -7.82
CA ASN A 313 -25.14 0.85 -6.41
C ASN A 313 -23.96 1.66 -5.83
N TRP A 314 -24.08 2.09 -4.58
CA TRP A 314 -22.97 2.71 -3.85
C TRP A 314 -22.08 1.63 -3.24
N VAL A 315 -20.80 1.64 -3.60
CA VAL A 315 -19.79 0.74 -3.04
C VAL A 315 -18.77 1.56 -2.25
N CYS A 316 -18.64 1.25 -0.96
CA CYS A 316 -17.78 2.00 -0.04
C CYS A 316 -16.59 1.16 0.41
N THR A 317 -15.47 1.82 0.71
CA THR A 317 -14.40 1.20 1.49
C THR A 317 -14.93 0.82 2.88
N ALA A 318 -14.42 -0.25 3.48
CA ALA A 318 -14.86 -0.73 4.79
C ALA A 318 -13.73 -0.57 5.82
N MET A 319 -13.51 0.67 6.26
CA MET A 319 -12.50 1.01 7.27
C MET A 319 -13.18 1.51 8.53
N THR A 320 -12.59 1.20 9.69
CA THR A 320 -13.04 1.72 10.98
C THR A 320 -12.59 3.17 11.10
N CYS A 321 -13.56 4.07 11.21
CA CYS A 321 -13.30 5.50 11.32
C CYS A 321 -13.00 5.86 12.78
N ASP A 322 -11.75 5.65 13.19
CA ASP A 322 -11.30 6.03 14.52
C ASP A 322 -11.22 7.55 14.60
N GLY A 323 -12.24 8.14 15.23
CA GLY A 323 -12.24 9.54 15.63
C GLY A 323 -11.07 9.82 16.57
N LYS A 324 -9.97 10.30 15.98
CA LYS A 324 -8.71 10.78 16.60
C LYS A 324 -7.68 9.69 16.90
N ASN A 325 -6.56 9.77 16.16
CA ASN A 325 -5.20 9.39 16.53
C ASN A 325 -5.05 8.70 17.90
N GLN A 326 -5.21 7.36 17.93
CA GLN A 326 -4.67 6.54 19.00
C GLN A 326 -3.92 5.36 18.41
N LYS A 327 -2.67 5.25 18.83
CA LYS A 327 -1.85 4.06 18.67
C LYS A 327 -2.56 2.89 19.35
N GLY A 328 -2.70 1.78 18.62
CA GLY A 328 -3.00 0.49 19.21
C GLY A 328 -4.11 -0.22 18.47
N ALA A 329 -3.75 -1.14 17.58
CA ALA A 329 -4.63 -2.21 17.18
C ALA A 329 -5.13 -2.93 18.43
N GLN A 330 -6.40 -2.77 18.76
CA GLN A 330 -7.12 -3.67 19.65
C GLN A 330 -8.14 -4.43 18.80
N THR A 331 -7.84 -5.70 18.61
CA THR A 331 -8.73 -6.73 18.08
C THR A 331 -9.98 -6.78 18.96
N GLN A 332 -11.13 -6.41 18.41
CA GLN A 332 -12.42 -6.67 19.06
C GLN A 332 -12.65 -8.18 19.13
N THR A 333 -13.16 -8.66 20.26
CA THR A 333 -13.40 -10.09 20.51
C THR A 333 -14.71 -10.55 19.85
N GLU A 334 -14.78 -11.82 19.48
CA GLU A 334 -15.93 -12.45 18.80
C GLU A 334 -17.26 -12.30 19.55
N GLU A 335 -17.21 -12.11 20.87
CA GLU A 335 -18.39 -11.90 21.74
C GLU A 335 -19.04 -10.53 21.54
N GLU A 336 -18.25 -9.47 21.31
CA GLU A 336 -18.78 -8.13 21.03
C GLU A 336 -19.42 -8.06 19.64
N MET A 337 -18.83 -8.75 18.66
CA MET A 337 -19.38 -8.86 17.32
C MET A 337 -20.70 -9.65 17.30
N THR A 338 -20.80 -10.73 18.08
CA THR A 338 -22.04 -11.52 18.18
C THR A 338 -23.18 -10.72 18.80
N ARG A 339 -22.88 -9.91 19.82
CA ARG A 339 -23.87 -9.04 20.47
C ARG A 339 -24.37 -7.95 19.52
N TYR A 340 -23.48 -7.36 18.73
CA TYR A 340 -23.85 -6.34 17.74
C TYR A 340 -24.75 -6.90 16.62
N VAL A 341 -24.46 -8.11 16.13
CA VAL A 341 -25.30 -8.80 15.13
C VAL A 341 -26.70 -9.10 15.68
N GLN A 342 -26.80 -9.54 16.93
CA GLN A 342 -28.10 -9.78 17.59
C GLN A 342 -28.90 -8.48 17.78
N GLU A 343 -28.22 -7.37 18.07
CA GLU A 343 -28.85 -6.06 18.20
C GLU A 343 -29.42 -5.59 16.85
N LEU A 344 -28.66 -5.74 15.76
CA LEU A 344 -29.12 -5.44 14.40
C LEU A 344 -30.32 -6.30 13.96
N GLN A 345 -30.31 -7.60 14.23
CA GLN A 345 -31.44 -8.49 13.92
C GLN A 345 -32.71 -8.05 14.66
N LYS A 346 -32.58 -7.63 15.92
CA LYS A 346 -33.71 -7.12 16.70
C LYS A 346 -34.28 -5.84 16.08
N HIS A 347 -33.43 -4.93 15.58
CA HIS A 347 -33.89 -3.73 14.88
C HIS A 347 -34.62 -4.05 13.57
N GLN A 348 -34.16 -5.05 12.81
CA GLN A 348 -34.84 -5.51 11.59
C GLN A 348 -36.21 -6.14 11.89
N GLU A 349 -36.31 -7.02 12.88
CA GLU A 349 -37.60 -7.60 13.29
C GLU A 349 -38.60 -6.55 13.79
N THR A 350 -38.10 -5.51 14.46
CA THR A 350 -38.93 -4.40 14.92
C THR A 350 -39.44 -3.59 13.74
N ALA A 351 -38.58 -3.29 12.77
CA ALA A 351 -38.97 -2.59 11.54
C ALA A 351 -39.98 -3.39 10.69
N GLU A 352 -39.83 -4.71 10.59
CA GLU A 352 -40.79 -5.58 9.91
C GLU A 352 -42.15 -5.65 10.61
N LYS A 353 -42.16 -5.66 11.95
CA LYS A 353 -43.41 -5.59 12.74
C LYS A 353 -44.10 -4.25 12.54
N THR A 354 -43.36 -3.13 12.53
CA THR A 354 -43.94 -1.81 12.27
C THR A 354 -44.52 -1.71 10.86
N LYS A 355 -43.84 -2.28 9.84
CA LYS A 355 -44.35 -2.36 8.46
C LYS A 355 -45.64 -3.17 8.36
N LYS A 356 -45.71 -4.36 8.97
CA LYS A 356 -46.91 -5.23 8.97
C LYS A 356 -48.10 -4.61 9.70
N THR A 357 -47.87 -3.78 10.70
CA THR A 357 -48.94 -3.09 11.43
C THR A 357 -49.52 -1.94 10.59
N SER A 358 -48.66 -1.23 9.83
CA SER A 358 -49.09 -0.15 8.94
C SER A 358 -49.84 -0.62 7.68
N THR A 359 -49.68 -1.89 7.25
CA THR A 359 -50.42 -2.45 6.09
C THR A 359 -51.81 -3.00 6.46
N LYS A 360 -52.15 -3.04 7.77
CA LYS A 360 -53.42 -3.59 8.25
C LYS A 360 -54.46 -2.52 8.63
N GLU A 361 -54.08 -1.24 8.57
CA GLU A 361 -54.94 -0.07 8.84
C GLU A 361 -55.27 0.77 7.60
N ILE A 362 -55.13 0.22 6.38
CA ILE A 362 -55.56 0.86 5.13
C ILE A 362 -56.62 0.00 4.42
#